data_AF-A6I3E7-F1
#
_entry.id   AF-A6I3E7-F1
#
_cell.length_a   1.000
_cell.length_b   1.000
_cell.length_c   1.000
_cell.angle_alpha   90.00
_cell.angle_beta   90.00
_cell.angle_gamma   90.00
#
_symmetry.space_group_name_H-M   'P 1'
#
loop_
_entity.id
_entity.type
_entity.pdbx_description
1 polymer ?
#
loop_
_entity_poly.entity_id
_entity_poly.type
_entity_poly.pdbx_seq_one_letter_code
_entity_poly.pdbx_strand_id
1 'polypeptide(L)' 'MVEDGAEELEDLVHFSVSELPSRGYGVMEEIRRQGKLCDVTLKVWHEPRRV' A
#
# COMPACT_ATOMS: atom_id res chain seq x y z
N MET A 1 16.51 27.87 -8.84
CA MET A 1 15.47 27.33 -7.94
C MET A 1 15.26 25.90 -8.39
N VAL A 2 15.82 24.94 -7.65
CA VAL A 2 15.62 23.52 -7.91
C VAL A 2 14.45 23.14 -7.02
N GLU A 3 13.24 23.21 -7.58
CA GLU A 3 11.97 22.79 -6.98
C GLU A 3 11.41 21.68 -7.86
N ASP A 4 12.12 20.56 -7.93
CA ASP A 4 11.68 19.38 -8.70
C ASP A 4 11.71 18.09 -7.85
N GLY A 5 12.30 18.14 -6.64
CA GLY A 5 12.40 16.99 -5.72
C GLY A 5 11.53 17.11 -4.47
N ALA A 6 10.80 18.22 -4.30
CA ALA A 6 9.93 18.42 -3.13
C ALA A 6 8.56 17.75 -3.33
N GLU A 7 7.99 17.82 -4.54
CA GLU A 7 6.68 17.24 -4.85
C GLU A 7 6.69 15.70 -4.81
N GLU A 8 7.77 15.04 -5.26
CA GLU A 8 7.88 13.57 -5.15
C GLU A 8 7.95 13.08 -3.70
N LEU A 9 8.43 13.92 -2.77
CA LEU A 9 8.59 13.55 -1.36
C LEU A 9 7.25 13.50 -0.62
N GLU A 10 6.20 14.15 -1.13
CA GLU A 10 4.87 14.18 -0.51
C GLU A 10 4.14 12.83 -0.63
N ASP A 11 4.46 12.04 -1.66
CA ASP A 11 3.91 10.69 -1.86
C ASP A 11 4.73 9.59 -1.13
N LEU A 12 5.81 9.96 -0.45
CA LEU A 12 6.66 9.03 0.30
C LEU A 12 6.38 9.09 1.81
N VAL A 13 6.21 7.92 2.42
CA VAL A 13 6.11 7.78 3.87
C VAL A 13 7.32 7.03 4.42
N HIS A 14 8.07 7.69 5.31
CA HIS A 14 9.19 7.10 6.04
C HIS A 14 8.77 6.57 7.42
N PHE A 15 9.24 5.37 7.75
CA PHE A 15 9.13 4.76 9.07
C PHE A 15 10.27 3.77 9.31
N SER A 16 10.58 3.54 10.57
CA SER A 16 11.48 2.46 11.01
C SER A 16 10.78 1.11 11.01
N VAL A 17 11.54 0.01 10.97
CA VAL A 17 11.00 -1.36 11.00
C VAL A 17 10.11 -1.60 12.23
N SER A 18 10.46 -1.03 13.39
CA SER A 18 9.67 -1.14 14.62
C SER A 18 8.29 -0.49 14.54
N GLU A 19 8.09 0.46 13.63
CA GLU A 19 6.82 1.17 13.43
C GLU A 19 5.92 0.52 12.36
N LEU A 20 6.39 -0.54 11.70
CA LEU A 20 5.59 -1.27 10.70
C LEU A 20 4.21 -1.68 11.24
N PRO A 21 4.09 -2.29 12.44
CA PRO A 21 2.79 -2.75 12.93
C PRO A 21 1.81 -1.62 13.24
N SER A 22 2.30 -0.50 13.81
CA SER A 22 1.47 0.60 14.29
C SER A 22 1.16 1.65 13.22
N ARG A 23 2.02 1.77 12.18
CA ARG A 23 1.90 2.79 11.14
C ARG A 23 1.99 2.18 9.73
N GLY A 24 3.06 1.44 9.44
CA GLY A 24 3.39 1.01 8.07
C GLY A 24 2.33 0.11 7.42
N TYR A 25 1.79 -0.89 8.13
CA TYR A 25 0.77 -1.78 7.57
C TYR A 25 -0.55 -1.07 7.24
N GLY A 26 -0.93 -0.05 8.00
CA GLY A 26 -2.13 0.74 7.70
C GLY A 26 -1.99 1.52 6.39
N VAL A 27 -0.82 2.11 6.14
CA VAL A 27 -0.51 2.79 4.88
C VAL A 27 -0.53 1.81 3.71
N MET A 28 0.11 0.63 3.86
CA MET A 28 0.08 -0.42 2.84
C MET A 28 -1.34 -0.94 2.56
N GLU A 29 -2.19 -1.04 3.59
CA GLU A 29 -3.59 -1.44 3.42
C GLU A 29 -4.36 -0.43 2.56
N GLU A 30 -4.21 0.86 2.84
CA GLU A 30 -4.89 1.93 2.09
C GLU A 30 -4.46 1.96 0.62
N ILE A 31 -3.15 1.84 0.37
CA ILE A 31 -2.58 1.71 -0.99
C ILE A 31 -3.21 0.54 -1.74
N ARG A 32 -3.28 -0.64 -1.10
CA ARG A 32 -3.89 -1.85 -1.67
C ARG A 32 -5.38 -1.69 -1.95
N ARG A 33 -6.13 -1.03 -1.06
CA ARG A 33 -7.57 -0.78 -1.22
C ARG A 33 -7.88 0.17 -2.39
N GLN A 34 -6.99 1.13 -2.64
CA GLN A 34 -7.07 2.01 -3.80
C GLN A 34 -6.59 1.35 -5.11
N GLY A 35 -5.95 0.17 -5.02
CA GLY A 35 -5.35 -0.51 -6.17
C GLY A 35 -4.09 0.18 -6.70
N LYS A 36 -3.45 1.04 -5.89
CA LYS A 36 -2.23 1.75 -6.27
C LYS A 36 -1.01 0.88 -5.96
N LEU A 37 0.05 1.01 -6.77
CA LEU A 37 1.33 0.32 -6.57
C LEU A 37 1.26 -1.22 -6.45
N CYS A 38 0.13 -1.82 -6.85
CA CYS A 38 -0.04 -3.27 -6.91
C CYS A 38 0.46 -3.81 -8.25
N ASP A 39 1.39 -4.76 -8.23
CA ASP A 39 1.92 -5.48 -9.39
C ASP A 39 1.29 -6.87 -9.58
N VAL A 40 0.74 -7.44 -8.50
CA VAL A 40 0.15 -8.78 -8.47
C VAL A 40 -1.36 -8.73 -8.22
N THR A 41 -2.10 -9.60 -8.92
CA THR A 41 -3.52 -9.87 -8.67
C THR A 41 -3.73 -11.34 -8.31
N LEU A 42 -4.35 -11.61 -7.16
CA LEU A 42 -4.71 -12.95 -6.73
C LEU A 42 -6.14 -13.28 -7.18
N LYS A 43 -6.27 -14.28 -8.06
CA LYS A 43 -7.59 -14.82 -8.43
C LYS A 43 -8.00 -15.89 -7.42
N VAL A 44 -8.97 -15.56 -6.56
CA VAL A 44 -9.48 -16.49 -5.56
C VAL A 44 -10.57 -17.36 -6.21
N TRP A 45 -10.44 -18.68 -6.09
CA TRP A 45 -11.49 -19.61 -6.51
C TRP A 45 -12.60 -19.61 -5.46
N HIS A 46 -13.82 -19.27 -5.86
CA HIS A 46 -15.00 -19.46 -5.04
C HIS A 46 -15.62 -20.82 -5.38
N GLU A 47 -15.45 -21.81 -4.50
CA GLU A 47 -16.32 -22.98 -4.52
C GLU A 47 -17.66 -22.60 -3.88
N PRO A 48 -18.81 -22.77 -4.59
CA PRO A 48 -20.11 -22.54 -3.98
C PRO A 48 -20.27 -23.43 -2.76
N ARG A 49 -20.56 -22.85 -1.59
CA ARG A 49 -20.94 -23.65 -0.41
C ARG A 49 -22.19 -24.44 -0.78
N ARG A 50 -22.08 -25.77 -0.83
CA ARG A 50 -23.24 -26.65 -0.90
C ARG A 50 -24.02 -26.46 0.40
N VAL A 51 -25.15 -25.77 0.31
CA VAL A 51 -26.20 -25.75 1.35
C VAL A 51 -27.09 -26.95 1.20
#